data_AF-A0A3D5MH99-F1
#
_entry.id   AF-A0A3D5MH99-F1
#
_cell.length_a   1.000
_cell.length_b   1.000
_cell.length_c   1.000
_cell.angle_alpha   90.00
_cell.angle_beta   90.00
_cell.angle_gamma   90.00
#
_symmetry.space_group_name_H-M   'P 1'
#
loop_
_entity.id
_entity.type
_entity.pdbx_description
1 polymer ?
#
loop_
_entity_poly.entity_id
_entity_poly.type
_entity_poly.pdbx_seq_one_letter_code
_entity_poly.pdbx_strand_id
1 'polypeptide(L)'
;MLALVVQAGEAAAVTAECRAPEAPPVIRPVKPTRPATPSCVDEARARHNCRPAVYSAFERELAAYGEAFNAYVDTLNDYTAALSDYAAAANRYSICERKLAGPEGLIQG
;
A
#
# COMPACT_ATOMS: atom_id res chain seq x y z
N MET A 1 58.53 -26.69 -5.23
CA MET A 1 58.66 -25.72 -4.11
C MET A 1 58.38 -24.35 -4.73
N LEU A 2 57.33 -23.58 -4.48
CA LEU A 2 56.34 -23.42 -3.40
C LEU A 2 55.01 -22.95 -4.07
N ALA A 3 53.88 -23.59 -3.77
CA ALA A 3 52.79 -23.08 -2.91
C ALA A 3 51.79 -22.13 -3.59
N LEU A 4 50.70 -22.71 -4.15
CA LEU A 4 49.44 -22.00 -4.35
C LEU A 4 48.82 -21.74 -2.98
N VAL A 5 48.62 -20.47 -2.63
CA VAL A 5 47.82 -20.06 -1.49
C VAL A 5 46.35 -20.20 -1.88
N VAL A 6 45.70 -21.26 -1.40
CA VAL A 6 44.25 -21.40 -1.41
C VAL A 6 43.70 -20.46 -0.34
N GLN A 7 43.07 -19.38 -0.75
CA GLN A 7 42.26 -18.59 0.18
C GLN A 7 40.98 -19.37 0.46
N ALA A 8 40.91 -19.93 1.66
CA ALA A 8 39.67 -20.36 2.29
C ALA A 8 38.85 -19.10 2.57
N GLY A 9 37.99 -18.73 1.61
CA GLY A 9 36.85 -17.89 1.91
C GLY A 9 35.81 -18.79 2.53
N GLU A 10 35.63 -18.69 3.84
CA GLU A 10 34.51 -19.28 4.57
C GLU A 10 33.23 -19.12 3.75
N ALA A 11 32.76 -20.23 3.18
CA ALA A 11 31.39 -20.37 2.77
C ALA A 11 30.58 -20.37 4.06
N ALA A 12 30.22 -19.17 4.54
CA ALA A 12 29.10 -19.01 5.43
C ALA A 12 27.91 -19.62 4.68
N ALA A 13 27.58 -20.86 5.06
CA ALA A 13 26.33 -21.48 4.70
C ALA A 13 25.24 -20.64 5.33
N VAL A 14 24.82 -19.58 4.63
CA VAL A 14 23.51 -18.99 4.81
C VAL A 14 22.58 -20.13 4.42
N THR A 15 22.05 -20.83 5.43
CA THR A 15 20.85 -21.64 5.21
C THR A 15 19.87 -20.70 4.52
N ALA A 16 19.49 -21.02 3.29
CA ALA A 16 18.56 -20.23 2.51
C ALA A 16 17.16 -20.42 3.11
N GLU A 17 16.95 -19.85 4.29
CA GLU A 17 15.67 -19.88 4.99
C GLU A 17 14.74 -18.93 4.26
N CYS A 18 13.60 -19.45 3.83
CA CYS A 18 12.59 -18.62 3.20
C CYS A 18 12.04 -17.64 4.24
N ARG A 19 12.17 -16.35 3.98
CA ARG A 19 11.64 -15.33 4.88
C ARG A 19 10.17 -15.06 4.58
N ALA A 20 9.30 -15.40 5.52
CA ALA A 20 7.89 -15.02 5.46
C ALA A 20 7.77 -13.49 5.49
N PRO A 21 6.97 -12.89 4.59
CA PRO A 21 6.72 -11.46 4.63
C PRO A 21 5.81 -11.10 5.81
N GLU A 22 5.98 -9.89 6.32
CA GLU A 22 5.09 -9.32 7.32
C GLU A 22 3.92 -8.59 6.63
N ALA A 23 2.70 -8.81 7.13
CA ALA A 23 1.52 -8.15 6.60
C ALA A 23 1.51 -6.66 6.96
N PRO A 24 1.06 -5.77 6.05
CA PRO A 24 0.91 -4.37 6.39
C PRO A 24 -0.12 -4.18 7.51
N PRO A 25 0.03 -3.15 8.36
CA PRO A 25 -0.92 -2.87 9.42
C PRO A 25 -2.30 -2.54 8.84
N VAL A 26 -3.35 -3.09 9.44
CA VAL A 26 -4.72 -2.83 9.00
C VAL A 26 -5.09 -1.38 9.33
N ILE A 27 -5.40 -0.60 8.30
CA ILE A 27 -5.94 0.75 8.46
C ILE A 27 -7.43 0.79 8.13
N ARG A 28 -8.15 1.70 8.80
CA ARG A 28 -9.56 2.01 8.50
C ARG A 28 -9.74 3.52 8.47
N PRO A 29 -9.27 4.19 7.40
CA PRO A 29 -9.46 5.63 7.25
C PRO A 29 -10.95 5.98 7.32
N VAL A 30 -11.29 7.09 7.96
CA VAL A 30 -12.66 7.57 8.03
C VAL A 30 -12.94 8.41 6.80
N LYS A 31 -13.99 8.05 6.05
CA LYS A 31 -14.42 8.83 4.89
C LYS A 31 -14.89 10.22 5.35
N PRO A 32 -14.35 11.32 4.79
CA PRO A 32 -14.85 12.66 5.08
C PRO A 32 -16.32 12.80 4.72
N THR A 33 -17.06 13.57 5.50
CA THR A 33 -18.48 13.86 5.22
C THR A 33 -18.58 15.02 4.26
N ARG A 34 -19.35 14.83 3.18
CA ARG A 34 -19.62 15.89 2.22
C ARG A 34 -20.47 16.99 2.88
N PRO A 35 -20.15 18.28 2.70
CA PRO A 35 -20.99 19.39 3.13
C PRO A 35 -22.40 19.27 2.55
N ALA A 36 -23.40 19.69 3.32
CA ALA A 36 -24.78 19.69 2.86
C ALA A 36 -24.97 20.77 1.79
N THR A 37 -25.56 20.39 0.66
CA THR A 37 -25.88 21.34 -0.40
C THR A 37 -26.98 22.30 0.07
N PRO A 38 -26.76 23.62 0.06
CA PRO A 38 -27.80 24.59 0.37
C PRO A 38 -28.96 24.48 -0.60
N SER A 39 -30.19 24.69 -0.12
CA SER A 39 -31.40 24.62 -0.97
C SER A 39 -31.43 25.62 -2.13
N CYS A 40 -30.60 26.66 -2.06
CA CYS A 40 -30.44 27.68 -3.10
C CYS A 40 -29.46 27.27 -4.22
N VAL A 41 -28.82 26.10 -4.13
CA VAL A 41 -27.95 25.51 -5.15
C VAL A 41 -28.68 24.37 -5.86
N ASP A 42 -28.73 24.41 -7.19
CA ASP A 42 -29.16 23.32 -8.06
C ASP A 42 -27.93 22.74 -8.77
N GLU A 43 -27.38 21.67 -8.20
CA GLU A 43 -26.19 20.99 -8.73
C GLU A 43 -26.46 20.31 -10.08
N ALA A 44 -27.68 19.82 -10.30
CA ALA A 44 -28.05 19.11 -11.53
C ALA A 44 -28.10 20.05 -12.73
N ARG A 45 -28.48 21.31 -12.52
CA ARG A 45 -28.54 22.34 -13.56
C ARG A 45 -27.35 23.30 -13.57
N ALA A 46 -26.39 23.12 -12.66
CA ALA A 46 -25.27 24.04 -12.44
C ALA A 46 -25.72 25.50 -12.28
N ARG A 47 -26.76 25.74 -11.46
CA ARG A 47 -27.30 27.07 -11.17
C ARG A 47 -27.44 27.28 -9.66
N HIS A 48 -27.41 28.54 -9.22
CA HIS A 48 -27.74 28.89 -7.85
C HIS A 48 -28.42 30.27 -7.79
N ASN A 49 -29.24 30.47 -6.76
CA ASN A 49 -29.82 31.77 -6.41
C ASN A 49 -29.42 32.22 -4.98
N CYS A 50 -28.39 31.59 -4.42
CA CYS A 50 -27.86 31.90 -3.09
C CYS A 50 -27.38 33.34 -2.97
N ARG A 51 -27.49 33.89 -1.75
CA ARG A 51 -26.75 35.11 -1.39
C ARG A 51 -25.24 34.87 -1.52
N PRO A 52 -24.44 35.88 -1.91
CA PRO A 52 -22.99 35.70 -2.11
C PRO A 52 -22.26 35.11 -0.90
N ALA A 53 -22.61 35.55 0.31
CA ALA A 53 -22.00 35.04 1.54
C ALA A 53 -22.25 33.52 1.74
N VAL A 54 -23.48 33.06 1.48
CA VAL A 54 -23.87 31.64 1.64
C VAL A 54 -23.14 30.78 0.61
N TYR A 55 -23.14 31.22 -0.65
CA TYR A 55 -22.46 30.49 -1.72
C TYR A 55 -20.96 30.39 -1.45
N SER A 56 -20.31 31.51 -1.08
CA SER A 56 -18.87 31.52 -0.75
C SER A 56 -18.52 30.61 0.43
N ALA A 57 -19.42 30.49 1.43
CA ALA A 57 -19.21 29.61 2.56
C ALA A 57 -19.29 28.14 2.13
N PHE A 58 -20.30 27.79 1.35
CA PHE A 58 -20.46 26.46 0.78
C PHE A 58 -19.28 26.07 -0.12
N GLU A 59 -18.79 26.97 -0.98
CA GLU A 59 -17.60 26.71 -1.81
C GLU A 59 -16.35 26.43 -0.98
N ARG A 60 -16.13 27.18 0.11
CA ARG A 60 -14.99 26.92 1.02
C ARG A 60 -15.09 25.57 1.70
N GLU A 61 -16.27 25.21 2.19
CA GLU A 61 -16.51 23.90 2.80
C GLU A 61 -16.32 22.78 1.78
N LEU A 62 -16.78 22.97 0.54
CA LEU A 62 -16.64 22.00 -0.53
C LEU A 62 -15.17 21.82 -0.95
N ALA A 63 -14.39 22.91 -1.00
CA ALA A 63 -12.95 22.86 -1.25
C ALA A 63 -12.21 22.08 -0.15
N ALA A 64 -12.49 22.40 1.12
CA ALA A 64 -11.92 21.68 2.26
C ALA A 64 -12.30 20.18 2.26
N TYR A 65 -13.54 19.87 1.90
CA TYR A 65 -13.97 18.48 1.70
C TYR A 65 -13.19 17.80 0.57
N GLY A 66 -12.96 18.48 -0.55
CA GLY A 66 -12.18 17.96 -1.67
C GLY A 66 -10.76 17.58 -1.26
N GLU A 67 -10.07 18.46 -0.52
CA GLU A 67 -8.73 18.18 0.01
C GLU A 67 -8.74 16.97 0.96
N ALA A 68 -9.67 16.94 1.92
CA ALA A 68 -9.78 15.83 2.86
C ALA A 68 -10.12 14.50 2.14
N PHE A 69 -10.98 14.55 1.12
CA PHE A 69 -11.36 13.38 0.35
C PHE A 69 -10.20 12.83 -0.49
N ASN A 70 -9.40 13.71 -1.10
CA ASN A 70 -8.19 13.30 -1.81
C ASN A 70 -7.19 12.62 -0.87
N ALA A 71 -6.92 13.21 0.30
CA ALA A 71 -6.05 12.59 1.30
C ALA A 71 -6.56 11.21 1.77
N TYR A 72 -7.87 11.06 1.92
CA TYR A 72 -8.50 9.78 2.22
C TYR A 72 -8.28 8.74 1.10
N VAL A 73 -8.42 9.15 -0.17
CA VAL A 73 -8.17 8.29 -1.33
C VAL A 73 -6.69 7.89 -1.41
N ASP A 74 -5.78 8.83 -1.23
CA ASP A 74 -4.33 8.58 -1.25
C ASP A 74 -3.94 7.54 -0.18
N THR A 75 -4.47 7.69 1.04
CA THR A 75 -4.26 6.73 2.12
C THR A 75 -4.72 5.32 1.76
N LEU A 76 -5.85 5.18 1.06
CA LEU A 76 -6.35 3.88 0.61
C LEU A 76 -5.50 3.30 -0.52
N ASN A 77 -5.02 4.15 -1.43
CA ASN A 77 -4.14 3.73 -2.52
C ASN A 77 -2.82 3.20 -1.97
N ASP A 78 -2.20 3.89 -1.01
CA ASP A 78 -0.97 3.47 -0.35
C ASP A 78 -1.15 2.11 0.35
N TYR A 79 -2.28 1.92 1.04
CA TYR A 79 -2.58 0.64 1.68
C TYR A 79 -2.79 -0.49 0.67
N THR A 80 -3.45 -0.19 -0.46
CA THR A 80 -3.64 -1.16 -1.54
C THR A 80 -2.31 -1.56 -2.19
N ALA A 81 -1.39 -0.61 -2.36
CA ALA A 81 -0.03 -0.88 -2.82
C ALA A 81 0.72 -1.78 -1.85
N ALA A 82 0.69 -1.47 -0.54
CA ALA A 82 1.33 -2.28 0.49
C ALA A 82 0.77 -3.72 0.54
N LEU A 83 -0.54 -3.90 0.36
CA LEU A 83 -1.15 -5.23 0.26
C LEU A 83 -0.71 -5.98 -1.00
N SER A 84 -0.54 -5.29 -2.12
CA SER A 84 -0.06 -5.87 -3.37
C SER A 84 1.39 -6.35 -3.23
N ASP A 85 2.24 -5.54 -2.60
CA ASP A 85 3.63 -5.90 -2.29
C ASP A 85 3.71 -7.10 -1.34
N TYR A 86 2.87 -7.13 -0.32
CA TYR A 86 2.74 -8.27 0.58
C TYR A 86 2.33 -9.54 -0.16
N ALA A 87 1.32 -9.48 -1.04
CA ALA A 87 0.89 -10.62 -1.83
C ALA A 87 2.00 -11.15 -2.76
N ALA A 88 2.74 -10.25 -3.41
CA ALA A 88 3.89 -10.61 -4.23
C ALA A 88 5.01 -11.28 -3.39
N ALA A 89 5.29 -10.74 -2.20
CA ALA A 89 6.26 -11.32 -1.28
C ALA A 89 5.80 -12.70 -0.75
N ALA A 90 4.51 -12.86 -0.46
CA ALA A 90 3.95 -14.13 0.02
C ALA A 90 4.03 -15.21 -1.07
N ASN A 91 3.84 -14.83 -2.34
CA ASN A 91 4.04 -15.72 -3.47
C ASN A 91 5.52 -16.13 -3.63
N ARG A 92 6.46 -15.20 -3.48
CA ARG A 92 7.90 -15.54 -3.49
C ARG A 92 8.26 -16.49 -2.36
N TYR A 93 7.73 -16.25 -1.17
CA TYR A 93 7.91 -17.13 -0.01
C TYR A 93 7.37 -18.54 -0.28
N SER A 94 6.14 -18.67 -0.81
CA SER A 94 5.57 -19.99 -1.11
C SER A 94 6.35 -20.76 -2.18
N ILE A 95 6.92 -20.07 -3.17
CA ILE A 95 7.80 -20.69 -4.17
C ILE A 95 9.11 -21.16 -3.52
N CYS A 96 9.67 -20.38 -2.61
CA CYS A 96 10.89 -20.75 -1.88
C CYS A 96 10.66 -22.02 -1.02
N GLU A 97 9.59 -22.03 -0.21
CA GLU A 97 9.22 -23.16 0.64
C GLU A 97 9.03 -24.44 -0.17
N ARG A 98 8.38 -24.34 -1.33
CA ARG A 98 8.20 -25.48 -2.25
C ARG A 98 9.52 -26.02 -2.80
N LYS A 99 10.53 -25.19 -3.03
CA LYS A 99 11.85 -25.65 -3.49
C LYS A 99 12.59 -26.43 -2.40
N LEU A 100 12.54 -25.93 -1.16
CA LEU A 100 13.11 -26.63 -0.01
C LEU A 100 12.43 -27.98 0.26
N ALA A 101 11.10 -28.05 0.10
CA ALA A 101 10.35 -29.28 0.28
C ALA A 101 10.41 -30.28 -0.89
N GLY A 102 10.96 -29.86 -2.05
CA GLY A 102 11.09 -30.69 -3.24
C GLY A 102 12.33 -31.60 -3.23
N PRO A 103 12.47 -32.52 -4.20
CA PRO A 103 13.63 -33.43 -4.29
C PRO A 103 14.98 -32.70 -4.41
N GLU A 104 15.00 -31.45 -4.88
CA GLU A 104 16.22 -30.63 -4.93
C GLU A 104 16.73 -30.21 -3.53
N GLY A 105 15.86 -30.08 -2.53
CA GLY A 105 16.24 -29.78 -1.15
C GLY A 105 16.73 -31.02 -0.37
N LEU A 106 16.37 -32.22 -0.81
CA LEU A 106 16.73 -33.49 -0.15
C LEU A 106 18.06 -34.08 -0.66
N ILE A 107 18.60 -33.62 -1.79
CA ILE A 107 19.85 -34.13 -2.39
C ILE A 107 21.09 -33.31 -1.95
N GLN A 108 20.89 -32.16 -1.30
CA GLN A 108 21.96 -31.28 -0.79
C GLN A 108 22.22 -31.44 0.73
N GLY A 109 21.64 -32.47 1.36
CA GLY A 109 21.83 -32.82 2.77
C GLY A 109 22.87 -33.91 2.98
#